data_AF-A0A0F0I5Z9-F1
#
_entry.id   AF-A0A0F0I5Z9-F1
#
_cell.length_a   1.000
_cell.length_b   1.000
_cell.length_c   1.000
_cell.angle_alpha   90.00
_cell.angle_beta   90.00
_cell.angle_gamma   90.00
#
_symmetry.space_group_name_H-M   'P 1'
#
loop_
_entity.id
_entity.type
_entity.pdbx_description
1 polymer ?
#
loop_
_entity_poly.entity_id
_entity_poly.type
_entity_poly.pdbx_seq_one_letter_code
_entity_poly.pdbx_strand_id
1 'polypeptide(L)'
;MSNQPFNETARNLKLDEAAEENDDYILCGELQNDEGEWVSAEIDLNEVFGASQSSAQVEWGGKGFSKLADCVEFSVNPIPVPTAEDDVHGQLQERPILCVTIQPDWSDEQVEACVDLSDGIVNNNGQFEFWLDRVPQDQRIVKA
;
A
#
# COMPACT_ATOMS: atom_id res chain seq x y z
N MET A 1 -20.90 4.39 -1.51
CA MET A 1 -19.55 4.75 -1.99
C MET A 1 -18.83 5.49 -0.86
N SER A 2 -18.38 4.77 0.16
CA SER A 2 -17.50 5.35 1.16
C SER A 2 -16.15 5.60 0.51
N ASN A 3 -15.80 6.87 0.30
CA ASN A 3 -14.49 7.27 -0.19
C ASN A 3 -13.50 7.32 0.97
N GLN A 4 -13.41 6.26 1.77
CA GLN A 4 -12.49 6.21 2.91
C GLN A 4 -11.26 5.39 2.54
N PRO A 5 -10.08 5.71 3.09
CA PRO A 5 -8.91 4.88 2.89
C PRO A 5 -9.20 3.48 3.46
N PHE A 6 -8.70 2.44 2.80
CA PHE A 6 -9.14 1.07 3.13
C PHE A 6 -8.82 0.69 4.58
N ASN A 7 -7.72 1.23 5.12
CA ASN A 7 -7.16 0.88 6.41
C ASN A 7 -8.07 1.23 7.62
N GLU A 8 -9.05 2.12 7.50
CA GLU A 8 -10.05 2.33 8.58
C GLU A 8 -11.07 1.19 8.68
N THR A 9 -11.21 0.40 7.62
CA THR A 9 -12.19 -0.70 7.51
C THR A 9 -11.53 -2.00 7.07
N ALA A 10 -10.23 -2.12 7.32
CA ALA A 10 -9.43 -3.30 7.02
C ALA A 10 -8.90 -3.95 8.29
N ARG A 11 -8.61 -5.24 8.20
CA ARG A 11 -7.87 -5.99 9.22
C ARG A 11 -7.14 -7.18 8.61
N ASN A 12 -6.22 -7.75 9.38
CA ASN A 12 -5.45 -8.94 8.97
C ASN A 12 -4.68 -8.70 7.65
N LEU A 13 -4.19 -7.47 7.47
CA LEU A 13 -3.43 -7.09 6.29
C LEU A 13 -2.10 -7.84 6.25
N LYS A 14 -1.81 -8.45 5.11
CA LYS A 14 -0.59 -9.17 4.83
C LYS A 14 -0.23 -9.03 3.36
N LEU A 15 1.06 -8.95 3.07
CA LEU A 15 1.55 -9.13 1.72
C LEU A 15 1.77 -10.63 1.51
N ASP A 16 1.10 -11.21 0.52
CA ASP A 16 1.41 -12.55 0.06
C ASP A 16 2.55 -12.43 -0.96
N GLU A 17 3.71 -12.98 -0.62
CA GLU A 17 4.93 -12.97 -1.43
C GLU A 17 5.14 -14.36 -2.07
N ALA A 18 4.07 -15.09 -2.41
CA ALA A 18 4.12 -16.49 -2.81
C ALA A 18 5.19 -16.78 -3.89
N ALA A 19 6.32 -17.29 -3.42
CA ALA A 19 7.59 -17.47 -4.12
C ALA A 19 7.58 -18.64 -5.11
N GLU A 20 6.74 -18.61 -6.15
CA GLU A 20 6.84 -19.53 -7.28
C GLU A 20 6.85 -18.79 -8.63
N GLU A 21 8.05 -18.40 -9.05
CA GLU A 21 8.46 -17.97 -10.41
C GLU A 21 7.63 -16.86 -11.11
N ASN A 22 6.59 -16.34 -10.45
CA ASN A 22 5.75 -15.21 -10.85
C ASN A 22 5.39 -14.42 -9.57
N ASP A 23 6.35 -13.65 -9.06
CA ASP A 23 6.24 -12.83 -7.84
C ASP A 23 5.10 -11.80 -7.93
N ASP A 24 3.90 -12.24 -7.60
CA ASP A 24 2.73 -11.38 -7.50
C ASP A 24 2.72 -10.78 -6.09
N TYR A 25 2.99 -9.48 -6.00
CA TYR A 25 2.98 -8.73 -4.74
C TYR A 25 1.53 -8.44 -4.35
N ILE A 26 0.83 -9.46 -3.87
CA ILE A 26 -0.60 -9.37 -3.59
C ILE A 26 -0.84 -8.91 -2.15
N LEU A 27 -1.38 -7.71 -1.98
CA LEU A 27 -1.89 -7.28 -0.68
C LEU A 27 -3.20 -8.01 -0.40
N CYS A 28 -3.23 -8.80 0.67
CA CYS A 28 -4.40 -9.51 1.14
C CYS A 28 -4.89 -8.95 2.47
N GLY A 29 -6.20 -8.99 2.70
CA GLY A 29 -6.79 -8.64 3.99
C GLY A 29 -8.29 -8.92 4.04
N GLU A 30 -8.91 -8.57 5.16
CA GLU A 30 -10.37 -8.53 5.26
C GLU A 30 -10.84 -7.08 5.25
N LEU A 31 -11.80 -6.76 4.39
CA LEU A 31 -12.42 -5.45 4.27
C LEU A 31 -13.89 -5.52 4.67
N GLN A 32 -14.37 -4.50 5.36
CA GLN A 32 -15.78 -4.41 5.71
C GLN A 32 -16.63 -3.97 4.50
N ASN A 33 -17.71 -4.69 4.19
CA ASN A 33 -18.65 -4.31 3.14
C ASN A 33 -19.71 -3.31 3.66
N ASP A 34 -20.59 -2.80 2.78
CA ASP A 34 -21.65 -1.84 3.13
C ASP A 34 -22.70 -2.44 4.09
N GLU A 35 -22.78 -3.77 4.20
CA GLU A 35 -23.63 -4.49 5.16
C GLU A 35 -22.95 -4.68 6.54
N GLY A 36 -21.68 -4.25 6.66
CA GLY A 36 -20.88 -4.38 7.88
C GLY A 36 -20.19 -5.74 8.05
N GLU A 37 -20.26 -6.62 7.06
CA GLU A 37 -19.62 -7.94 7.07
C GLU A 37 -18.17 -7.85 6.61
N TRP A 38 -17.32 -8.71 7.17
CA TRP A 38 -15.90 -8.78 6.79
C TRP A 38 -15.73 -9.76 5.63
N VAL A 39 -15.21 -9.25 4.52
CA VAL A 39 -15.01 -10.01 3.28
C VAL A 39 -13.52 -10.07 2.97
N SER A 40 -13.02 -11.24 2.60
CA SER A 40 -11.65 -11.40 2.10
C SER A 40 -11.47 -10.65 0.79
N ALA A 41 -10.46 -9.80 0.71
CA ALA A 41 -10.11 -9.04 -0.46
C ALA A 41 -8.61 -9.12 -0.75
N GLU A 42 -8.26 -8.94 -2.01
CA GLU A 42 -6.88 -8.93 -2.49
C GLU A 42 -6.69 -7.89 -3.59
N ILE A 43 -5.49 -7.34 -3.71
CA ILE A 43 -5.10 -6.45 -4.82
C ILE A 43 -3.64 -6.68 -5.20
N ASP A 44 -3.39 -6.73 -6.50
CA ASP A 44 -2.05 -6.85 -7.05
C ASP A 44 -1.33 -5.50 -7.05
N LEU A 45 -0.31 -5.36 -6.21
CA LEU A 45 0.50 -4.14 -6.13
C LEU A 45 1.36 -3.93 -7.39
N ASN A 46 1.65 -4.97 -8.17
CA ASN A 46 2.30 -4.82 -9.48
C ASN A 46 1.41 -4.10 -10.49
N GLU A 47 0.09 -4.14 -10.35
CA GLU A 47 -0.82 -3.39 -11.22
C GLU A 47 -1.09 -1.96 -10.71
N VAL A 48 -0.61 -1.64 -9.50
CA VAL A 48 -0.77 -0.34 -8.83
C VAL A 48 0.51 0.49 -8.92
N PHE A 49 1.68 -0.15 -8.82
CA PHE A 49 2.96 0.53 -8.74
C PHE A 49 3.88 0.19 -9.90
N GLY A 50 4.57 1.24 -10.38
CA GLY A 50 5.76 1.13 -11.22
C GLY A 50 7.02 1.48 -10.44
N ALA A 51 8.17 1.06 -10.94
CA ALA A 51 9.48 1.48 -10.45
C ALA A 51 10.36 1.92 -11.62
N SER A 52 11.40 2.70 -11.32
CA SER A 52 12.38 3.15 -12.30
C SER A 52 13.77 3.19 -11.70
N GLN A 53 14.73 2.48 -12.30
CA GLN A 53 16.14 2.50 -11.89
C GLN A 53 16.80 3.84 -12.21
N SER A 54 16.45 4.47 -13.34
CA SER A 54 17.07 5.74 -13.74
C SER A 54 16.73 6.89 -12.77
N SER A 55 15.56 6.85 -12.12
CA SER A 55 15.13 7.86 -11.15
C SER A 55 15.11 7.37 -9.69
N ALA A 56 15.35 6.07 -9.46
CA ALA A 56 15.26 5.40 -8.16
C ALA A 56 13.96 5.74 -7.41
N GLN A 57 12.83 5.62 -8.10
CA GLN A 57 11.52 6.04 -7.60
C GLN A 57 10.47 4.97 -7.84
N VAL A 58 9.50 4.92 -6.94
CA VAL A 58 8.24 4.17 -7.10
C VAL A 58 7.15 5.14 -7.51
N GLU A 59 6.30 4.75 -8.45
CA GLU A 59 5.21 5.59 -8.96
C GLU A 59 3.83 4.92 -8.83
N TRP A 60 2.85 5.69 -8.39
CA TRP A 60 1.45 5.29 -8.41
C TRP A 60 0.89 5.30 -9.83
N GLY A 61 0.15 4.24 -10.19
CA GLY A 61 -0.43 4.06 -11.53
C GLY A 61 0.56 3.58 -12.59
N GLY A 62 1.80 3.29 -12.19
CA GLY A 62 2.73 2.50 -13.00
C GLY A 62 2.41 1.01 -12.93
N LYS A 63 3.30 0.17 -13.48
CA LYS A 63 3.15 -1.29 -13.43
C LYS A 63 4.48 -2.02 -13.27
N GLY A 64 4.44 -3.17 -12.59
CA GLY A 64 5.52 -4.13 -12.48
C GLY A 64 6.74 -3.62 -11.69
N PHE A 65 6.51 -2.89 -10.59
CA PHE A 65 7.59 -2.39 -9.74
C PHE A 65 8.54 -3.51 -9.26
N SER A 66 7.99 -4.70 -8.99
CA SER A 66 8.72 -5.90 -8.53
C SER A 66 9.92 -6.27 -9.40
N LYS A 67 9.81 -6.07 -10.71
CA LYS A 67 10.85 -6.46 -11.67
C LYS A 67 12.14 -5.66 -11.52
N LEU A 68 12.05 -4.49 -10.89
CA LEU A 68 13.16 -3.58 -10.67
C LEU A 68 13.46 -3.39 -9.17
N ALA A 69 12.64 -3.97 -8.30
CA ALA A 69 12.85 -3.98 -6.88
C ALA A 69 13.95 -5.01 -6.54
N ASP A 70 14.95 -4.57 -5.80
CA ASP A 70 15.98 -5.45 -5.24
C ASP A 70 15.48 -6.12 -3.95
N CYS A 71 14.72 -5.37 -3.16
CA CYS A 71 14.06 -5.82 -1.95
C CYS A 71 12.71 -5.12 -1.79
N VAL A 72 11.72 -5.83 -1.26
CA VAL A 72 10.41 -5.29 -0.95
C VAL A 72 10.07 -5.69 0.48
N GLU A 73 9.72 -4.70 1.30
CA GLU A 73 9.35 -4.91 2.69
C GLU A 73 7.94 -4.36 2.94
N PHE A 74 7.09 -5.17 3.54
CA PHE A 74 5.76 -4.78 3.96
C PHE A 74 5.69 -4.66 5.48
N SER A 75 5.16 -3.55 5.97
CA SER A 75 5.00 -3.29 7.40
C SER A 75 3.63 -2.69 7.70
N VAL A 76 2.97 -3.18 8.74
CA VAL A 76 1.72 -2.60 9.25
C VAL A 76 2.00 -1.93 10.58
N ASN A 77 2.04 -0.60 10.58
CA ASN A 77 2.32 0.18 11.78
C ASN A 77 1.00 0.68 12.39
N PRO A 78 0.69 0.39 13.67
CA PRO A 78 -0.49 0.96 14.30
C PRO A 78 -0.25 2.44 14.65
N ILE A 79 -1.11 3.34 14.17
CA ILE A 79 -1.12 4.74 14.61
C ILE A 79 -2.27 4.96 15.59
N PRO A 80 -2.04 5.69 16.70
CA PRO A 80 -3.12 6.23 17.50
C PRO A 80 -3.96 7.21 16.68
N VAL A 81 -5.26 6.93 16.53
CA VAL A 81 -6.22 7.91 16.03
C VAL A 81 -6.74 8.70 17.22
N PRO A 82 -6.59 10.03 17.24
CA PRO A 82 -7.20 10.86 18.28
C PRO A 82 -8.72 10.83 18.11
N THR A 83 -9.38 9.99 18.90
CA THR A 83 -10.80 10.06 19.15
C THR A 83 -11.08 11.21 20.14
N ALA A 84 -12.30 11.75 20.14
CA ALA A 84 -12.67 12.89 20.97
C ALA A 84 -12.26 12.71 22.45
N GLU A 85 -12.08 13.81 23.18
CA GLU A 85 -11.40 13.93 24.49
C GLU A 85 -11.80 12.93 25.61
N ASP A 86 -12.88 12.16 25.44
CA ASP A 86 -13.45 11.20 26.39
C ASP A 86 -13.20 9.71 26.03
N ASP A 87 -12.53 9.41 24.92
CA ASP A 87 -12.33 8.02 24.49
C ASP A 87 -11.08 7.41 25.16
N VAL A 88 -11.32 6.66 26.24
CA VAL A 88 -10.28 5.99 27.06
C VAL A 88 -9.58 4.85 26.31
N HIS A 89 -10.07 4.48 25.11
CA HIS A 89 -9.50 3.45 24.26
C HIS A 89 -9.18 4.04 22.88
N GLY A 90 -8.06 4.76 22.78
CA GLY A 90 -7.59 5.28 21.49
C GLY A 90 -7.64 4.19 20.42
N GLN A 91 -8.42 4.43 19.36
CA GLN A 91 -8.53 3.49 18.26
C GLN A 91 -7.16 3.45 17.55
N LEU A 92 -6.63 2.24 17.39
CA LEU A 92 -5.42 2.03 16.59
C LEU A 92 -5.86 1.80 15.15
N GLN A 93 -5.40 2.66 14.26
CA GLN A 93 -5.58 2.48 12.83
C GLN A 93 -4.32 1.83 12.27
N GLU A 94 -4.52 0.80 11.47
CA GLU A 94 -3.43 0.12 10.77
C GLU A 94 -2.87 1.04 9.68
N ARG A 95 -1.55 1.04 9.54
CA ARG A 95 -0.85 1.84 8.56
C ARG A 95 0.05 0.97 7.69
N PRO A 96 -0.48 0.44 6.58
CA PRO A 96 0.25 -0.43 5.68
C PRO A 96 1.25 0.38 4.85
N ILE A 97 2.54 0.18 5.14
CA ILE A 97 3.66 0.77 4.43
C ILE A 97 4.32 -0.30 3.57
N LEU A 98 4.55 0.03 2.30
CA LEU A 98 5.36 -0.75 1.38
C LEU A 98 6.68 0.00 1.15
N CYS A 99 7.80 -0.60 1.53
CA CYS A 99 9.14 -0.09 1.24
C CYS A 99 9.76 -0.91 0.12
N VAL A 100 10.30 -0.23 -0.88
CA VAL A 100 10.90 -0.85 -2.06
C VAL A 100 12.31 -0.31 -2.21
N THR A 101 13.28 -1.21 -2.19
CA THR A 101 14.68 -0.90 -2.43
C THR A 101 14.99 -1.06 -3.90
N ILE A 102 15.56 -0.02 -4.52
CA ILE A 102 15.90 0.04 -5.93
C ILE A 102 17.40 0.33 -6.06
N GLN A 103 18.10 -0.42 -6.92
CA GLN A 103 19.45 -0.09 -7.34
C GLN A 103 19.41 0.85 -8.57
N PRO A 104 19.76 2.14 -8.42
CA PRO A 104 19.87 3.04 -9.57
C PRO A 104 21.02 2.67 -10.51
N ASP A 105 20.85 2.95 -11.80
CA ASP A 105 21.92 2.74 -12.81
C ASP A 105 23.09 3.74 -12.68
N TRP A 106 22.89 4.82 -11.92
CA TRP A 106 23.83 5.94 -11.80
C TRP A 106 24.57 5.98 -10.46
N SER A 107 24.25 5.08 -9.53
CA SER A 107 24.92 4.99 -8.22
C SER A 107 25.09 3.52 -7.83
N ASP A 108 26.17 3.23 -7.10
CA ASP A 108 26.38 1.93 -6.45
C ASP A 108 25.62 1.84 -5.10
N GLU A 109 24.99 2.93 -4.64
CA GLU A 109 24.17 2.95 -3.42
C GLU A 109 22.70 2.65 -3.74
N GLN A 110 22.12 1.70 -3.01
CA GLN A 110 20.70 1.39 -3.06
C GLN A 110 19.86 2.50 -2.44
N VAL A 111 18.63 2.61 -2.94
CA VAL A 111 17.72 3.70 -2.62
C VAL A 111 16.38 3.09 -2.19
N GLU A 112 15.88 3.44 -1.00
CA GLU A 112 14.65 2.88 -0.42
C GLU A 112 13.49 3.88 -0.53
N ALA A 113 12.43 3.50 -1.25
CA ALA A 113 11.22 4.29 -1.38
C ALA A 113 10.07 3.63 -0.58
N CYS A 114 9.57 4.33 0.44
CA CYS A 114 8.45 3.86 1.27
C CYS A 114 7.16 4.61 0.97
N VAL A 115 6.06 3.87 0.75
CA VAL A 115 4.74 4.41 0.42
C VAL A 115 3.67 3.90 1.38
N ASP A 116 2.76 4.78 1.80
CA ASP A 116 1.55 4.39 2.53
C ASP A 116 0.48 3.93 1.53
N LEU A 117 0.11 2.66 1.60
CA LEU A 117 -0.87 2.09 0.68
C LEU A 117 -2.25 2.75 0.82
N SER A 118 -2.55 3.34 1.98
CA SER A 118 -3.81 4.00 2.29
C SER A 118 -4.01 5.31 1.51
N ASP A 119 -2.95 5.88 0.94
CA ASP A 119 -3.01 7.15 0.20
C ASP A 119 -3.72 7.00 -1.16
N GLY A 120 -3.60 5.83 -1.79
CA GLY A 120 -4.12 5.56 -3.13
C GLY A 120 -5.13 4.42 -3.22
N ILE A 121 -5.21 3.54 -2.22
CA ILE A 121 -6.11 2.39 -2.21
C ILE A 121 -7.30 2.66 -1.27
N VAL A 122 -8.49 2.27 -1.69
CA VAL A 122 -9.73 2.41 -0.92
C VAL A 122 -10.42 1.07 -0.75
N ASN A 123 -11.32 1.01 0.23
CA ASN A 123 -12.28 -0.08 0.35
C ASN A 123 -13.58 0.31 -0.37
N ASN A 124 -13.90 -0.39 -1.47
CA ASN A 124 -15.16 -0.28 -2.16
C ASN A 124 -16.03 -1.52 -1.90
N ASN A 125 -16.90 -1.43 -0.90
CA ASN A 125 -17.86 -2.48 -0.55
C ASN A 125 -17.21 -3.87 -0.32
N GLY A 126 -16.12 -3.90 0.45
CA GLY A 126 -15.40 -5.13 0.78
C GLY A 126 -14.38 -5.54 -0.28
N GLN A 127 -13.97 -4.64 -1.19
CA GLN A 127 -12.97 -4.88 -2.22
C GLN A 127 -11.93 -3.75 -2.24
N PHE A 128 -10.66 -4.09 -2.46
CA PHE A 128 -9.61 -3.09 -2.66
C PHE A 128 -9.78 -2.44 -4.04
N GLU A 129 -9.66 -1.11 -4.09
CA GLU A 129 -9.66 -0.39 -5.36
C GLU A 129 -8.60 0.70 -5.36
N PHE A 130 -7.78 0.74 -6.41
CA PHE A 130 -6.78 1.78 -6.59
C PHE A 130 -7.35 2.99 -7.31
N TRP A 131 -7.30 4.17 -6.67
CA TRP A 131 -7.78 5.43 -7.21
C TRP A 131 -6.64 6.45 -7.34
N LEU A 132 -6.06 6.55 -8.54
CA LEU A 132 -5.00 7.52 -8.84
C LEU A 132 -5.41 8.98 -8.57
N ASP A 133 -6.69 9.32 -8.67
CA ASP A 133 -7.21 10.67 -8.38
C ASP A 133 -7.11 11.07 -6.91
N ARG A 134 -6.94 10.10 -5.99
CA ARG A 134 -6.73 10.37 -4.57
C ARG A 134 -5.29 10.70 -4.23
N VAL A 135 -4.35 10.13 -4.98
CA VAL A 135 -2.93 10.37 -4.77
C VAL A 135 -2.59 11.78 -5.27
N PRO A 136 -2.23 12.72 -4.38
CA PRO A 136 -1.83 14.06 -4.78
C PRO A 136 -0.69 13.99 -5.79
N GLN A 137 -0.68 14.87 -6.80
CA GLN A 137 0.32 14.82 -7.87
C GLN A 137 1.76 14.84 -7.35
N ASP A 138 2.02 15.58 -6.27
CA ASP A 138 3.33 15.67 -5.61
C ASP A 138 3.72 14.38 -4.86
N GLN A 139 2.76 13.49 -4.57
CA GLN A 139 2.93 12.22 -3.87
C GLN A 139 2.81 11.00 -4.79
N ARG A 140 2.49 11.20 -6.08
CA ARG A 140 2.45 10.12 -7.08
C ARG A 140 3.81 9.51 -7.33
N ILE A 141 4.87 10.27 -7.07
CA ILE A 141 6.25 9.82 -7.15
C ILE A 141 6.77 9.71 -5.73
N VAL A 142 7.05 8.49 -5.32
CA VAL A 142 7.62 8.16 -4.02
C VAL A 142 9.14 8.14 -4.22
N LYS A 143 9.78 9.20 -3.73
CA LYS A 143 11.24 9.32 -3.68
C LYS A 143 11.72 8.74 -2.36
N ALA A 144 12.91 8.13 -2.40
CA ALA A 144 13.70 7.93 -1.21
C ALA A 144 14.21 9.24 -0.60
#